data_AF-A0A7C6YU38-F1
#
_entry.id   AF-A0A7C6YU38-F1
#
_cell.length_a   1.000
_cell.length_b   1.000
_cell.length_c   1.000
_cell.angle_alpha   90.00
_cell.angle_beta   90.00
_cell.angle_gamma   90.00
#
_symmetry.space_group_name_H-M   'P 1'
#
loop_
_entity.id
_entity.type
_entity.pdbx_description
1 polymer ?
#
loop_
_entity_poly.entity_id
_entity_poly.type
_entity_poly.pdbx_seq_one_letter_code
_entity_poly.pdbx_strand_id
1 'polypeptide(L)'
;MRKQWLKSLTPQKTWDFFYGDEVERFISDFYADGYTDIAKMCQRFTQDFPSTDLGFFEQKELDYLATLIEQYIRDYIVKIGGAYNLKIYSEEELDEMWLNETNELLELIRSTEFSLKIAKNQHKRKP
;
A
#
# COMPACT_ATOMS: atom_id res chain seq x y z
N MET A 1 -18.41 -12.55 -10.96
CA MET A 1 -18.14 -11.44 -10.02
C MET A 1 -16.69 -10.95 -10.12
N ARG A 2 -15.65 -11.76 -9.84
CA ARG A 2 -14.23 -11.35 -9.95
C ARG A 2 -13.85 -10.69 -11.29
N LYS A 3 -14.16 -11.33 -12.43
CA LYS A 3 -13.85 -10.77 -13.76
C LYS A 3 -14.55 -9.43 -14.06
N GLN A 4 -15.74 -9.20 -13.50
CA GLN A 4 -16.44 -7.92 -13.65
C GLN A 4 -15.83 -6.86 -12.73
N TRP A 5 -15.44 -7.25 -11.51
CA TRP A 5 -14.73 -6.38 -10.59
C TRP A 5 -13.38 -5.92 -11.15
N LEU A 6 -12.54 -6.85 -11.64
CA LEU A 6 -11.27 -6.53 -12.31
C LEU A 6 -11.47 -5.56 -13.48
N LYS A 7 -12.49 -5.78 -14.31
CA LYS A 7 -12.82 -4.87 -15.43
C LYS A 7 -13.31 -3.48 -15.00
N SER A 8 -13.76 -3.32 -13.76
CA SER A 8 -14.22 -2.04 -13.21
C SER A 8 -13.11 -1.23 -12.55
N LEU A 9 -11.91 -1.82 -12.41
CA LEU A 9 -10.76 -1.15 -11.83
C LEU A 9 -10.21 -0.12 -12.81
N THR A 10 -9.91 1.05 -12.27
CA THR A 10 -9.13 2.08 -12.92
C THR A 10 -7.73 2.11 -12.31
N PRO A 11 -6.73 2.75 -12.95
CA PRO A 11 -5.40 2.92 -12.36
C PRO A 11 -5.47 3.46 -10.93
N GLN A 12 -6.24 4.54 -10.72
CA GLN A 12 -6.43 5.14 -9.40
C GLN A 12 -7.10 4.21 -8.39
N LYS A 13 -8.21 3.55 -8.76
CA LYS A 13 -8.87 2.60 -7.84
C LYS A 13 -7.96 1.41 -7.48
N THR A 14 -7.10 1.01 -8.41
CA THR A 14 -6.16 -0.08 -8.18
C THR A 14 -5.09 0.36 -7.19
N TRP A 15 -4.52 1.55 -7.40
CA TRP A 15 -3.56 2.16 -6.47
C TRP A 15 -4.13 2.30 -5.07
N ASP A 16 -5.31 2.92 -4.94
CA ASP A 16 -5.97 3.18 -3.67
C ASP A 16 -6.32 1.89 -2.91
N PHE A 17 -6.63 0.81 -3.63
CA PHE A 17 -7.02 -0.47 -3.02
C PHE A 17 -5.83 -1.31 -2.55
N PHE A 18 -4.74 -1.34 -3.32
CA PHE A 18 -3.61 -2.25 -3.06
C PHE A 18 -2.43 -1.60 -2.34
N TYR A 19 -2.19 -0.31 -2.54
CA TYR A 19 -1.09 0.41 -1.88
C TYR A 19 -1.61 1.57 -1.02
N GLY A 20 -2.39 2.47 -1.63
CA GLY A 20 -3.10 3.53 -0.90
C GLY A 20 -2.23 4.66 -0.34
N ASP A 21 -0.93 4.67 -0.63
CA ASP A 21 0.03 5.65 -0.10
C ASP A 21 0.74 6.44 -1.23
N GLU A 22 1.72 7.26 -0.89
CA GLU A 22 2.46 8.13 -1.79
C GLU A 22 3.26 7.33 -2.85
N VAL A 23 3.15 7.76 -4.12
CA VAL A 23 3.92 7.17 -5.24
C VAL A 23 5.42 7.28 -5.03
N GLU A 24 5.87 8.38 -4.42
CA GLU A 24 7.27 8.65 -4.12
C GLU A 24 7.85 7.65 -3.12
N ARG A 25 7.07 7.31 -2.09
CA ARG A 25 7.44 6.27 -1.13
C ARG A 25 7.56 4.91 -1.80
N PHE A 26 6.56 4.53 -2.60
CA PHE A 26 6.59 3.26 -3.35
C PHE A 26 7.85 3.14 -4.20
N ILE A 27 8.16 4.17 -5.00
CA ILE A 27 9.34 4.14 -5.87
C ILE A 27 10.63 4.05 -5.02
N SER A 28 10.68 4.75 -3.88
CA SER A 28 11.84 4.75 -2.99
C SER A 28 12.08 3.40 -2.34
N ASP A 29 11.02 2.74 -1.85
CA ASP A 29 11.09 1.36 -1.30
C ASP A 29 11.73 0.41 -2.33
N PHE A 30 11.24 0.45 -3.57
CA PHE A 30 11.76 -0.40 -4.63
C PHE A 30 13.18 -0.01 -5.10
N TYR A 31 13.55 1.26 -5.02
CA TYR A 31 14.92 1.72 -5.30
C TYR A 31 15.90 1.18 -4.26
N ALA A 32 15.53 1.17 -2.97
CA ALA A 32 16.33 0.57 -1.90
C ALA A 32 16.57 -0.93 -2.15
N ASP A 33 15.56 -1.64 -2.68
CA ASP A 33 15.65 -3.04 -3.10
C ASP A 33 16.41 -3.27 -4.43
N GLY A 34 16.90 -2.22 -5.08
CA GLY A 34 17.69 -2.29 -6.31
C GLY A 34 16.88 -2.39 -7.60
N TYR A 35 15.57 -2.17 -7.57
CA TYR A 35 14.73 -2.10 -8.77
C TYR A 35 14.74 -0.68 -9.31
N THR A 36 15.10 -0.46 -10.58
CA THR A 36 15.10 0.89 -11.20
C THR A 36 14.06 1.06 -12.31
N ASP A 37 13.43 -0.05 -12.72
CA ASP A 37 12.44 -0.09 -13.79
C ASP A 37 11.02 -0.19 -13.20
N ILE A 38 10.20 0.84 -13.43
CA ILE A 38 8.83 0.94 -12.89
C ILE A 38 7.97 -0.27 -13.27
N ALA A 39 8.10 -0.80 -14.49
CA ALA A 39 7.31 -1.95 -14.90
C ALA A 39 7.72 -3.19 -14.09
N LYS A 40 9.02 -3.38 -13.85
CA LYS A 40 9.52 -4.48 -13.00
C LYS A 40 9.08 -4.31 -11.54
N MET A 41 9.06 -3.09 -11.01
CA MET A 41 8.53 -2.81 -9.67
C MET A 41 7.08 -3.25 -9.55
N CYS A 42 6.24 -2.82 -10.49
CA CYS A 42 4.81 -3.14 -10.49
C CYS A 42 4.58 -4.65 -10.62
N GLN A 43 5.34 -5.35 -11.46
CA GLN A 43 5.28 -6.81 -11.58
C GLN A 43 5.69 -7.51 -10.30
N ARG A 44 6.78 -7.07 -9.65
CA ARG A 44 7.25 -7.64 -8.38
C ARG A 44 6.22 -7.41 -7.27
N PHE A 45 5.65 -6.22 -7.20
CA PHE A 45 4.63 -5.84 -6.22
C PHE A 45 3.37 -6.70 -6.33
N THR A 46 2.85 -6.91 -7.55
CA THR A 46 1.63 -7.71 -7.72
C THR A 46 1.82 -9.20 -7.41
N GLN A 47 3.06 -9.71 -7.43
CA GLN A 47 3.35 -11.09 -7.02
C GLN A 47 3.17 -11.33 -5.52
N ASP A 48 3.28 -10.28 -4.70
CA ASP A 48 3.06 -10.36 -3.25
C ASP A 48 1.58 -10.25 -2.87
N PHE A 49 0.69 -10.06 -3.85
CA PHE A 49 -0.74 -9.93 -3.56
C PHE A 49 -1.25 -11.23 -2.94
N PRO A 50 -1.74 -11.17 -1.69
CA PRO A 50 -2.22 -12.37 -1.02
C PRO A 50 -3.40 -12.95 -1.79
N SER A 51 -3.68 -14.23 -1.56
CA SER A 51 -4.98 -14.80 -1.88
C SER A 51 -6.04 -14.00 -1.12
N THR A 52 -6.65 -13.02 -1.78
CA THR A 52 -7.75 -12.23 -1.21
C THR A 52 -9.01 -13.10 -1.10
N ASP A 53 -10.06 -12.57 -0.48
CA ASP A 53 -11.40 -13.20 -0.49
C ASP A 53 -11.96 -13.46 -1.91
N LEU A 54 -11.30 -12.92 -2.95
CA LEU A 54 -11.60 -13.16 -4.37
C LEU A 54 -10.91 -14.42 -4.94
N GLY A 55 -10.16 -15.14 -4.12
CA GLY A 55 -9.40 -16.35 -4.48
C GLY A 55 -8.02 -16.04 -5.06
N PHE A 56 -7.37 -17.08 -5.61
CA PHE A 56 -6.09 -16.94 -6.30
C PHE A 56 -6.25 -16.18 -7.62
N PHE A 57 -5.43 -15.16 -7.81
CA PHE A 57 -5.31 -14.47 -9.09
C PHE A 57 -4.51 -15.35 -10.06
N GLU A 58 -5.00 -15.44 -11.29
CA GLU A 58 -4.21 -16.01 -12.38
C GLU A 58 -3.10 -15.04 -12.77
N GLN A 59 -1.98 -15.54 -13.32
CA GLN A 59 -0.86 -14.69 -13.75
C GLN A 59 -1.32 -13.53 -14.65
N LYS A 60 -2.21 -13.79 -15.61
CA LYS A 60 -2.76 -12.76 -16.50
C LYS A 60 -3.55 -11.65 -15.78
N GLU A 61 -4.14 -11.97 -14.62
CA GLU A 61 -4.86 -11.01 -13.79
C GLU A 61 -3.86 -10.16 -13.00
N LEU A 62 -2.78 -10.77 -12.48
CA LEU A 62 -1.67 -10.06 -11.84
C LEU A 62 -0.94 -9.12 -12.81
N ASP A 63 -0.71 -9.59 -14.04
CA ASP A 63 -0.10 -8.78 -15.10
C ASP A 63 -0.97 -7.58 -15.45
N TYR A 64 -2.30 -7.78 -15.51
CA TYR A 64 -3.24 -6.68 -15.74
C TYR A 64 -3.23 -5.65 -14.61
N LEU A 65 -3.19 -6.11 -13.36
CA LEU A 65 -3.08 -5.23 -12.20
C LEU A 65 -1.77 -4.45 -12.21
N ALA A 66 -0.65 -5.11 -12.56
CA ALA A 66 0.65 -4.45 -12.67
C ALA A 66 0.60 -3.33 -13.71
N THR A 67 -0.03 -3.55 -14.86
CA THR A 67 -0.22 -2.50 -15.88
C THR A 67 -1.05 -1.31 -15.37
N LEU A 68 -2.10 -1.56 -14.58
CA LEU A 68 -2.92 -0.49 -14.01
C LEU A 68 -2.13 0.35 -13.00
N ILE A 69 -1.32 -0.29 -12.17
CA ILE A 69 -0.45 0.36 -11.18
C ILE A 69 0.64 1.17 -11.90
N GLU A 70 1.29 0.56 -12.89
CA GLU A 70 2.29 1.24 -13.72
C GLU A 70 1.71 2.49 -14.38
N GLN A 71 0.50 2.39 -14.96
CA GLN A 71 -0.17 3.52 -15.58
C GLN A 71 -0.40 4.65 -14.56
N TYR A 72 -0.86 4.32 -13.35
CA TYR A 72 -1.07 5.32 -12.30
C TYR A 72 0.22 6.06 -11.94
N ILE A 73 1.32 5.33 -11.74
CA ILE A 73 2.64 5.89 -11.42
C ILE A 73 3.11 6.80 -12.56
N ARG A 74 2.98 6.35 -13.81
CA ARG A 74 3.38 7.15 -14.98
C ARG A 74 2.56 8.43 -15.11
N ASP A 75 1.25 8.34 -14.91
CA ASP A 75 0.36 9.51 -14.93
C ASP A 75 0.71 10.49 -13.81
N TYR A 76 1.04 9.99 -12.61
CA TYR A 76 1.55 10.81 -11.51
C TYR A 76 2.86 11.53 -11.88
N ILE A 77 3.83 10.80 -12.44
CA ILE A 77 5.11 11.37 -12.89
C ILE A 77 4.89 12.49 -13.93
N VAL A 78 3.99 12.28 -14.89
CA VAL A 78 3.63 13.31 -15.87
C VAL A 78 2.98 14.51 -15.19
N LYS A 79 2.06 14.27 -14.23
CA LYS A 79 1.37 15.33 -13.48
C LYS A 79 2.32 16.22 -12.68
N ILE A 80 3.37 15.65 -12.09
CA ILE A 80 4.38 16.43 -11.34
C ILE A 80 5.44 17.06 -12.26
N GLY A 81 5.35 16.87 -13.59
CA GLY A 81 6.24 17.49 -14.56
C GLY A 81 7.45 16.65 -14.97
N GLY A 82 7.54 15.40 -14.54
CA GLY A 82 8.58 14.45 -14.94
C GLY A 82 9.28 13.78 -13.76
N ALA A 83 10.02 12.70 -14.05
CA ALA A 83 10.63 11.85 -13.03
C ALA A 83 11.72 12.57 -12.21
N TYR A 84 12.30 13.65 -12.72
CA TYR A 84 13.28 14.48 -12.02
C TYR A 84 12.69 15.26 -10.84
N ASN A 85 11.36 15.40 -10.79
CA ASN A 85 10.65 16.03 -9.68
C ASN A 85 10.21 15.02 -8.61
N LEU A 86 10.49 13.73 -8.78
CA LEU A 86 10.22 12.74 -7.75
C LEU A 86 11.12 13.00 -6.55
N LYS A 87 10.51 13.15 -5.38
CA LYS A 87 11.22 13.07 -4.12
C LYS A 87 11.55 11.60 -3.84
N ILE A 88 12.82 11.24 -3.97
CA ILE A 88 13.30 9.90 -3.64
C ILE A 88 13.85 9.93 -2.23
N TYR A 89 13.25 9.12 -1.35
CA TYR A 89 13.67 8.96 0.03
C TYR A 89 14.92 8.08 0.12
N SER A 90 15.83 8.38 1.04
CA SER A 90 16.93 7.48 1.39
C SER A 90 16.43 6.28 2.21
N GLU A 91 17.25 5.23 2.29
CA GLU A 91 16.94 4.06 3.13
C GLU A 91 16.72 4.46 4.60
N GLU A 92 17.53 5.39 5.11
CA GLU A 92 17.36 5.92 6.47
C GLU A 92 16.06 6.71 6.64
N GLU A 93 15.66 7.52 5.65
CA GLU A 93 14.39 8.25 5.69
C GLU A 93 13.19 7.27 5.68
N LEU A 94 13.26 6.19 4.90
CA LEU A 94 12.23 5.15 4.88
C LEU A 94 12.14 4.40 6.21
N ASP A 95 13.28 4.07 6.83
CA ASP A 95 13.33 3.44 8.15
C ASP A 95 12.74 4.35 9.24
N GLU A 96 13.02 5.65 9.19
CA GLU A 96 12.44 6.63 10.12
C GLU A 96 10.91 6.72 9.94
N MET A 97 10.42 6.76 8.70
CA MET A 97 8.98 6.73 8.40
C MET A 97 8.32 5.47 8.95
N TRP A 98 8.92 4.30 8.70
CA TRP A 98 8.41 3.01 9.18
C TRP A 98 8.37 2.94 10.70
N LEU A 99 9.41 3.45 11.38
CA LEU A 99 9.47 3.50 12.84
C LEU A 99 8.38 4.40 13.41
N ASN A 100 8.15 5.57 12.81
CA ASN A 100 7.09 6.49 13.24
C ASN A 100 5.71 5.86 13.12
N GLU A 101 5.37 5.28 11.98
CA GLU A 101 4.08 4.61 11.75
C GLU A 101 3.88 3.42 12.70
N THR A 102 4.94 2.65 12.93
CA THR A 102 4.91 1.54 13.88
C THR A 102 4.63 2.04 15.30
N ASN A 103 5.25 3.15 15.71
CA ASN A 103 5.00 3.75 17.01
C ASN A 103 3.56 4.27 17.15
N GLU A 104 3.03 4.96 16.13
CA GLU A 104 1.64 5.42 16.10
C GLU A 104 0.65 4.26 16.23
N LEU A 105 0.90 3.16 15.51
CA LEU A 105 0.08 1.95 15.60
C LEU A 105 0.14 1.34 17.02
N LEU A 106 1.34 1.24 17.61
CA LEU A 106 1.50 0.71 18.96
C LEU A 106 0.80 1.58 20.02
N GLU A 107 0.82 2.90 19.85
CA GLU A 107 0.08 3.82 20.71
C GLU A 107 -1.43 3.62 20.60
N LEU A 108 -1.95 3.46 19.38
CA LEU A 108 -3.37 3.20 19.15
C LEU A 108 -3.83 1.87 19.79
N ILE A 109 -3.01 0.82 19.66
CA ILE A 109 -3.28 -0.49 20.28
C ILE A 109 -3.31 -0.34 21.81
N ARG A 110 -2.31 0.31 22.40
CA ARG A 110 -2.26 0.55 23.86
C ARG A 110 -3.48 1.34 24.36
N SER A 111 -3.89 2.36 23.63
CA SER A 111 -5.06 3.17 23.95
C SER A 111 -6.36 2.35 23.90
N THR A 112 -6.48 1.47 22.90
CA THR A 112 -7.65 0.59 22.74
C THR A 112 -7.70 -0.47 23.83
N GLU A 113 -6.57 -1.09 24.18
CA GLU A 113 -6.49 -2.03 25.30
C GLU A 113 -6.89 -1.39 26.63
N PHE A 114 -6.43 -0.15 26.86
CA PHE A 114 -6.79 0.63 28.05
C PHE A 114 -8.30 0.91 28.09
N SER A 115 -8.87 1.35 26.96
CA SER A 115 -10.31 1.62 26.82
C SER A 115 -11.16 0.36 27.05
N LEU A 116 -10.73 -0.79 26.52
CA LEU A 116 -11.41 -2.08 26.72
C LEU A 116 -11.35 -2.56 28.17
N LYS A 117 -10.23 -2.33 28.88
CA LYS A 117 -10.10 -2.64 30.31
C LYS A 117 -11.07 -1.80 31.15
N ILE A 118 -11.21 -0.50 30.87
CA ILE A 118 -12.17 0.38 31.56
C ILE A 118 -13.60 -0.10 31.33
N ALA A 119 -13.99 -0.36 30.08
CA ALA A 119 -15.34 -0.81 29.73
C ALA A 119 -15.72 -2.13 30.44
N LYS A 120 -14.80 -3.11 30.46
CA LYS A 120 -15.00 -4.39 31.18
C LYS A 120 -15.18 -4.19 32.70
N ASN A 121 -14.43 -3.27 33.29
CA ASN A 121 -14.51 -2.99 34.73
C ASN A 121 -15.79 -2.23 35.13
N GLN A 122 -16.32 -1.38 34.25
CA GLN A 122 -17.62 -0.73 34.46
C GLN A 122 -18.79 -1.73 34.31
N HIS A 123 -18.69 -2.69 33.38
CA HIS A 123 -19.73 -3.70 33.18
C HIS A 123 -19.84 -4.73 34.32
N LYS A 124 -18.72 -5.04 34.99
CA LYS A 124 -18.69 -5.88 36.20
C LYS A 124 -19.22 -5.19 37.47
N ARG A 125 -19.41 -3.86 37.44
CA ARG A 125 -19.88 -3.05 38.57
C ARG A 125 -21.35 -2.62 38.47
N LYS A 126 -22.06 -3.02 37.42
CA LYS A 126 -23.52 -2.85 37.35
C LYS A 126 -24.18 -3.97 38.18
N PRO A 127 -25.04 -3.63 39.16
CA PRO A 127 -25.73 -4.60 40.01
C PRO A 127 -26.72 -5.47 39.23
#